data_AF-A0A0C1R229-F1
#
_entry.id   AF-A0A0C1R229-F1
#
_cell.length_a   1.000
_cell.length_b   1.000
_cell.length_c   1.000
_cell.angle_alpha   90.00
_cell.angle_beta   90.00
_cell.angle_gamma   90.00
#
_symmetry.space_group_name_H-M   'P 1'
#
loop_
_entity.id
_entity.type
_entity.pdbx_description
1 polymer ?
#
loop_
_entity_poly.entity_id
_entity_poly.type
_entity_poly.pdbx_seq_one_letter_code
_entity_poly.pdbx_strand_id
1 'polypeptide(L)'
;MLLSISFNQTQVQIDALQSEILRLQNEVAHLQAHQQAVQSASKAAESALTQIRTALQMIESVSPSDVATFKDAIAQIFQGEILALNASTDTNPQPEVAPVAPVAPTNDDVWDSDDSDDTAIETTAVVVSDEDDSVDPEENLPEQKEVESESLPELDFSGLTWVQIKKLASSMGLDINRRKRPHLEKALSDIGVTQAEIDQFLKG
;
A
#
# COMPACT_ATOMS: atom_id res chain seq x y z
N MET A 1 54.27 13.36 10.61
CA MET A 1 53.15 14.31 10.39
C MET A 1 52.07 13.75 9.48
N LEU A 2 52.39 13.10 8.34
CA LEU A 2 51.39 12.52 7.42
C LEU A 2 50.38 11.56 8.08
N LEU A 3 50.83 10.71 9.02
CA LEU A 3 49.97 9.75 9.73
C LEU A 3 48.94 10.42 10.66
N SER A 4 49.27 11.60 11.20
CA SER A 4 48.35 12.39 12.02
C SER A 4 47.31 13.11 11.15
N ILE A 5 47.70 13.54 9.94
CA ILE A 5 46.77 14.12 8.96
C ILE A 5 45.78 13.06 8.49
N SER A 6 46.25 11.85 8.15
CA SER A 6 45.35 10.77 7.72
C SER A 6 44.40 10.34 8.84
N PHE A 7 44.88 10.25 10.08
CA PHE A 7 44.03 9.92 11.23
C PHE A 7 42.92 10.95 11.45
N ASN A 8 43.25 12.25 11.38
CA ASN A 8 42.24 13.32 11.48
C ASN A 8 41.26 13.27 10.32
N GLN A 9 41.71 12.99 9.10
CA GLN A 9 40.84 12.87 7.93
C GLN A 9 39.87 11.69 8.06
N THR A 10 40.37 10.54 8.53
CA THR A 10 39.52 9.37 8.81
C THR A 10 38.51 9.68 9.92
N GLN A 11 38.90 10.40 10.97
CA GLN A 11 37.99 10.79 12.04
C GLN A 11 36.85 11.68 11.52
N VAL A 12 37.17 12.69 10.69
CA VAL A 12 36.15 13.55 10.07
C VAL A 12 35.20 12.75 9.17
N GLN A 13 35.70 11.76 8.44
CA GLN A 13 34.85 10.87 7.64
C GLN A 13 33.95 9.98 8.50
N ILE A 14 34.46 9.47 9.62
CA ILE A 14 33.67 8.69 10.58
C ILE A 14 32.54 9.56 11.14
N ASP A 15 32.85 10.77 11.58
CA ASP A 15 31.85 11.68 12.15
C ASP A 15 30.77 12.06 11.11
N ALA A 16 31.17 12.29 9.85
CA ALA A 16 30.24 12.54 8.76
C ALA A 16 29.32 11.34 8.47
N LEU A 17 29.88 10.13 8.43
CA LEU A 17 29.09 8.91 8.22
C LEU A 17 28.16 8.63 9.40
N GLN A 18 28.58 8.87 10.64
CA GLN A 18 27.74 8.73 11.82
C GLN A 18 26.55 9.71 11.78
N SER A 19 26.79 10.96 11.36
CA SER A 19 25.71 11.93 11.17
C SER A 19 24.71 11.47 10.10
N GLU A 20 25.20 10.91 8.99
CA GLU A 20 24.33 10.42 7.92
C GLU A 20 23.53 9.19 8.36
N ILE A 21 24.13 8.28 9.12
CA ILE A 21 23.43 7.13 9.71
C ILE A 21 22.29 7.61 10.61
N LEU A 22 22.52 8.60 11.48
CA LEU A 22 21.48 9.15 12.34
C LEU A 22 20.36 9.82 11.54
N ARG A 23 20.70 10.53 10.47
CA ARG A 23 19.73 11.15 9.56
C ARG A 23 18.83 10.08 8.92
N LEU A 24 19.43 9.03 8.36
CA LEU A 24 18.72 7.94 7.71
C LEU A 24 17.86 7.15 8.70
N GLN A 25 18.33 6.92 9.93
CA GLN A 25 17.54 6.27 10.97
C GLN A 25 16.28 7.08 11.33
N ASN A 26 16.41 8.41 11.41
CA ASN A 26 15.26 9.28 11.65
C ASN A 26 14.28 9.26 10.46
N GLU A 27 14.80 9.29 9.24
CA GLU A 27 13.99 9.19 8.02
C GLU A 27 13.22 7.87 7.94
N VAL A 28 13.85 6.75 8.29
CA VAL A 28 13.18 5.43 8.38
C VAL A 28 12.08 5.44 9.44
N ALA A 29 12.33 6.00 10.63
CA ALA A 29 11.31 6.10 11.68
C ALA A 29 10.11 6.96 11.21
N HIS A 30 10.37 8.06 10.52
CA HIS A 30 9.32 8.91 9.94
C HIS A 30 8.50 8.16 8.88
N LEU A 31 9.15 7.44 7.96
CA LEU A 31 8.47 6.65 6.94
C LEU A 31 7.63 5.53 7.55
N GLN A 32 8.11 4.87 8.61
CA GLN A 32 7.35 3.85 9.33
C GLN A 32 6.09 4.44 10.00
N ALA A 33 6.21 5.60 10.64
CA ALA A 33 5.07 6.30 11.22
C ALA A 33 4.04 6.69 10.15
N HIS A 34 4.51 7.22 9.02
CA HIS A 34 3.65 7.55 7.89
C HIS A 34 2.95 6.31 7.31
N GLN A 35 3.69 5.20 7.16
CA GLN A 35 3.12 3.94 6.69
C GLN A 35 2.01 3.43 7.62
N GLN A 36 2.20 3.50 8.94
CA GLN A 36 1.17 3.14 9.90
C GLN A 36 -0.06 4.05 9.79
N ALA A 37 0.14 5.36 9.61
CA ALA A 37 -0.96 6.30 9.40
C ALA A 37 -1.75 5.96 8.13
N VAL A 38 -1.09 5.71 7.00
CA VAL A 38 -1.73 5.30 5.74
C VAL A 38 -2.48 3.98 5.89
N GLN A 39 -1.90 2.99 6.56
CA GLN A 39 -2.58 1.71 6.81
C GLN A 39 -3.84 1.88 7.67
N SER A 40 -3.78 2.75 8.68
CA SER A 40 -4.95 3.05 9.51
C SER A 40 -6.05 3.74 8.70
N ALA A 41 -5.69 4.70 7.84
CA ALA A 41 -6.61 5.37 6.93
C ALA A 41 -7.22 4.41 5.91
N SER A 42 -6.43 3.48 5.35
CA SER A 42 -6.92 2.44 4.42
C SER A 42 -7.96 1.55 5.08
N LYS A 43 -7.69 1.05 6.29
CA LYS A 43 -8.65 0.23 7.05
C LYS A 43 -9.94 1.00 7.36
N ALA A 44 -9.83 2.28 7.71
CA ALA A 44 -10.99 3.13 7.93
C ALA A 44 -11.81 3.32 6.65
N ALA A 45 -11.15 3.52 5.50
CA ALA A 45 -11.81 3.64 4.20
C ALA A 45 -12.50 2.33 3.78
N GLU A 46 -11.86 1.17 3.97
CA GLU A 46 -12.47 -0.14 3.71
C GLU A 46 -13.71 -0.40 4.58
N SER A 47 -13.65 0.00 5.87
CA SER A 47 -14.81 -0.05 6.76
C SER A 47 -15.93 0.87 6.28
N ALA A 48 -15.62 2.11 5.91
CA ALA A 48 -16.60 3.06 5.38
C ALA A 48 -17.24 2.56 4.08
N LEU A 49 -16.46 1.96 3.18
CA LEU A 49 -16.97 1.37 1.94
C LEU A 49 -17.95 0.23 2.24
N THR A 50 -17.61 -0.62 3.21
CA THR A 50 -18.49 -1.71 3.66
C THR A 50 -19.81 -1.15 4.23
N GLN A 51 -19.75 -0.11 5.06
CA GLN A 51 -20.94 0.56 5.60
C GLN A 51 -21.81 1.16 4.49
N ILE A 52 -21.21 1.80 3.48
CA ILE A 52 -21.93 2.34 2.32
C ILE A 52 -22.60 1.21 1.54
N ARG A 53 -21.92 0.09 1.31
CA ARG A 53 -22.52 -1.09 0.64
C ARG A 53 -23.72 -1.63 1.41
N THR A 54 -23.60 -1.79 2.73
CA THR A 54 -24.71 -2.23 3.58
C THR A 54 -25.87 -1.24 3.57
N ALA A 55 -25.59 0.06 3.64
CA ALA A 55 -26.61 1.10 3.53
C ALA A 55 -27.33 1.04 2.18
N LEU A 56 -26.60 0.84 1.09
CA LEU A 56 -27.16 0.73 -0.26
C LEU A 56 -28.05 -0.51 -0.40
N GLN A 57 -27.64 -1.66 0.15
CA GLN A 57 -28.47 -2.87 0.20
C GLN A 57 -29.77 -2.66 0.99
N MET A 58 -29.71 -1.96 2.14
CA MET A 58 -30.91 -1.63 2.92
C MET A 58 -31.85 -0.70 2.14
N ILE A 59 -31.32 0.34 1.48
CA ILE A 59 -32.14 1.27 0.70
C ILE A 59 -32.77 0.57 -0.51
N GLU A 60 -32.03 -0.27 -1.21
CA GLU A 60 -32.57 -1.08 -2.32
C GLU A 60 -33.71 -1.98 -1.86
N SER A 61 -33.63 -2.53 -0.63
CA SER A 61 -34.70 -3.36 -0.05
C SER A 61 -35.95 -2.58 0.40
N VAL A 62 -35.84 -1.27 0.65
CA VAL A 62 -36.94 -0.42 1.16
C VAL A 62 -37.57 0.42 0.05
N SER A 63 -36.76 1.07 -0.80
CA SER A 63 -37.20 1.99 -1.84
C SER A 63 -36.16 2.14 -2.97
N PRO A 64 -36.28 1.36 -4.07
CA PRO A 64 -35.33 1.41 -5.19
C PRO A 64 -35.22 2.79 -5.87
N SER A 65 -36.26 3.62 -5.76
CA SER A 65 -36.28 4.99 -6.30
C SER A 65 -35.30 5.94 -5.60
N ASP A 66 -34.95 5.66 -4.35
CA ASP A 66 -34.25 6.61 -3.49
C ASP A 66 -32.72 6.40 -3.52
N VAL A 67 -32.25 5.35 -4.20
CA VAL A 67 -30.81 5.07 -4.41
C VAL A 67 -30.11 6.23 -5.11
N ALA A 68 -30.78 6.87 -6.07
CA ALA A 68 -30.24 8.05 -6.76
C ALA A 68 -30.06 9.24 -5.80
N THR A 69 -31.03 9.46 -4.90
CA THR A 69 -30.98 10.54 -3.91
C THR A 69 -29.90 10.28 -2.86
N PHE A 70 -29.71 9.02 -2.45
CA PHE A 70 -28.64 8.62 -1.54
C PHE A 70 -27.25 8.82 -2.16
N LYS A 71 -27.08 8.47 -3.44
CA LYS A 71 -25.84 8.72 -4.18
C LYS A 71 -25.52 10.21 -4.28
N ASP A 72 -26.51 11.05 -4.57
CA ASP A 72 -26.34 12.50 -4.64
C ASP A 72 -25.98 13.10 -3.27
N ALA A 73 -26.57 12.60 -2.18
CA ALA A 73 -26.23 13.02 -0.82
C ALA A 73 -24.78 12.65 -0.46
N ILE A 74 -24.30 11.45 -0.81
CA ILE A 74 -22.90 11.07 -0.62
C ILE A 74 -21.98 11.98 -1.45
N ALA A 75 -22.31 12.22 -2.71
CA ALA A 75 -21.52 13.10 -3.58
C ALA A 75 -21.44 14.53 -3.02
N GLN A 76 -22.53 15.03 -2.41
CA GLN A 76 -22.56 16.33 -1.76
C GLN A 76 -21.69 16.40 -0.49
N ILE A 77 -21.60 15.31 0.28
CA ILE A 77 -20.71 15.22 1.46
C ILE A 77 -19.24 15.31 1.04
N PHE A 78 -18.85 14.66 -0.06
CA PHE A 78 -17.49 14.74 -0.61
C PHE A 78 -17.16 16.08 -1.29
N GLN A 79 -18.16 16.91 -1.60
CA GLN A 79 -17.98 18.29 -2.06
C GLN A 79 -17.82 19.28 -0.91
N GLY A 80 -18.08 18.85 0.33
CA GLY A 80 -17.78 19.61 1.55
C GLY A 80 -16.29 19.54 1.93
N GLU A 81 -15.87 20.46 2.80
CA GLU A 81 -14.48 20.54 3.29
C GLU A 81 -14.04 19.21 3.92
N ILE A 82 -13.02 18.57 3.32
CA ILE A 82 -12.42 17.35 3.85
C ILE A 82 -11.73 17.70 5.17
N LEU A 83 -12.35 17.36 6.29
CA LEU A 83 -11.70 17.40 7.60
C LEU A 83 -10.49 16.46 7.54
N ALA A 84 -9.29 17.04 7.54
CA ALA A 84 -8.06 16.29 7.65
C ALA A 84 -8.18 15.32 8.83
N LEU A 85 -7.94 14.03 8.57
CA LEU A 85 -7.79 13.03 9.61
C LEU A 85 -6.54 13.40 10.40
N ASN A 86 -6.70 14.27 11.41
CA ASN A 86 -5.69 14.51 12.41
C ASN A 86 -5.42 13.14 13.03
N ALA A 87 -4.22 12.61 12.78
CA ALA A 87 -3.75 11.40 13.43
C ALA A 87 -4.05 11.56 14.93
N SER A 88 -4.91 10.69 15.47
CA SER A 88 -5.18 10.65 16.90
C SER A 88 -3.84 10.51 17.60
N THR A 89 -3.34 11.59 18.20
CA THR A 89 -2.38 11.53 19.29
C THR A 89 -3.15 10.98 20.48
N ASP A 90 -3.37 9.66 20.45
CA ASP A 90 -3.88 8.90 21.58
C ASP A 90 -2.80 8.93 22.67
N THR A 91 -2.80 10.02 23.43
CA THR A 91 -2.07 10.18 24.67
C THR A 91 -3.01 9.77 25.79
N ASN A 92 -3.31 8.48 25.86
CA ASN A 92 -3.88 7.90 27.07
C ASN A 92 -3.20 6.57 27.39
N PRO A 93 -2.30 6.51 28.39
CA PRO A 93 -1.76 5.25 28.86
C PRO A 93 -2.89 4.48 29.56
N GLN A 94 -3.53 3.58 28.83
CA GLN A 94 -4.45 2.61 29.40
C GLN A 94 -3.67 1.72 30.38
N PRO A 95 -4.10 1.60 31.65
CA PRO A 95 -3.43 0.70 32.60
C PRO A 95 -3.55 -0.75 32.13
N GLU A 96 -2.41 -1.44 32.01
CA GLU A 96 -2.29 -2.87 31.74
C GLU A 96 -3.10 -3.66 32.78
N VAL A 97 -4.23 -4.22 32.37
CA VAL A 97 -4.92 -5.25 33.15
C VAL A 97 -4.21 -6.56 32.84
N ALA A 98 -3.43 -7.06 33.81
CA ALA A 98 -2.74 -8.34 33.71
C ALA A 98 -3.72 -9.48 33.38
N PRO A 99 -3.37 -10.42 32.50
CA PRO A 99 -4.24 -11.54 32.15
C PRO A 99 -4.50 -12.42 33.38
N VAL A 100 -5.79 -12.65 33.66
CA VAL A 100 -6.23 -13.59 34.71
C VAL A 100 -5.85 -15.00 34.28
N ALA A 101 -5.07 -15.69 35.12
CA ALA A 101 -4.66 -17.07 34.89
C ALA A 101 -5.89 -18.01 34.82
N PRO A 102 -5.90 -19.01 33.92
CA PRO A 102 -7.00 -19.96 33.82
C PRO A 102 -7.11 -20.80 35.11
N VAL A 103 -8.33 -20.92 35.62
CA VAL A 103 -8.67 -21.74 36.79
C VAL A 103 -8.49 -23.21 36.42
N ALA A 104 -7.70 -23.94 37.20
CA ALA A 104 -7.49 -25.38 37.02
C ALA A 104 -8.79 -26.16 37.31
N PRO A 105 -9.15 -27.17 36.50
CA PRO A 105 -10.30 -28.02 36.78
C PRO A 105 -10.04 -28.88 38.02
N THR A 106 -10.91 -28.75 39.02
CA THR A 106 -11.01 -29.66 40.17
C THR A 106 -11.57 -31.00 39.69
N ASN A 107 -10.73 -32.04 39.72
CA ASN A 107 -11.17 -33.43 39.67
C ASN A 107 -11.85 -33.77 41.00
N ASP A 108 -13.15 -34.05 40.96
CA ASP A 108 -13.78 -34.98 41.90
C ASP A 108 -14.90 -35.75 41.17
N ASP A 109 -14.71 -37.06 41.13
CA ASP A 109 -15.52 -38.13 40.55
C ASP A 109 -17.00 -38.11 40.95
N VAL A 110 -17.90 -38.39 40.01
CA VAL A 110 -19.00 -39.37 40.24
C VAL A 110 -19.35 -40.08 38.93
N TRP A 111 -19.45 -41.40 39.05
CA TRP A 111 -19.64 -42.44 38.04
C TRP A 111 -21.04 -42.53 37.38
N ASP A 112 -21.03 -43.24 36.25
CA ASP A 112 -22.08 -44.10 35.67
C ASP A 112 -23.40 -43.48 35.23
N SER A 113 -23.56 -43.36 33.91
CA SER A 113 -24.79 -43.76 33.21
C SER A 113 -24.48 -43.99 31.74
N ASP A 114 -24.46 -45.28 31.41
CA ASP A 114 -24.95 -45.95 30.21
C ASP A 114 -25.43 -45.10 29.01
N ASP A 115 -25.03 -45.62 27.84
CA ASP A 115 -25.72 -45.58 26.55
C ASP A 115 -25.40 -44.47 25.52
N SER A 116 -25.35 -44.96 24.27
CA SER A 116 -25.47 -44.26 22.98
C SER A 116 -24.20 -43.81 22.21
N ASP A 117 -23.92 -44.61 21.18
CA ASP A 117 -23.68 -44.24 19.78
C ASP A 117 -22.36 -43.55 19.35
N ASP A 118 -21.48 -44.39 18.81
CA ASP A 118 -21.11 -44.44 17.39
C ASP A 118 -20.96 -43.10 16.64
N THR A 119 -19.70 -42.74 16.33
CA THR A 119 -19.23 -42.46 14.95
C THR A 119 -17.77 -42.04 14.96
N ALA A 120 -16.92 -42.94 14.44
CA ALA A 120 -15.53 -42.64 14.10
C ALA A 120 -15.48 -41.72 12.87
N ILE A 121 -14.86 -40.54 13.00
CA ILE A 121 -14.64 -39.64 11.85
C ILE A 121 -13.24 -39.90 11.29
N GLU A 122 -13.27 -40.41 10.06
CA GLU A 122 -12.17 -40.86 9.22
C GLU A 122 -11.33 -39.68 8.69
N THR A 123 -10.01 -39.82 8.74
CA THR A 123 -9.04 -38.82 8.25
C THR A 123 -8.75 -39.10 6.78
N THR A 124 -9.19 -38.24 5.86
CA THR A 124 -8.84 -38.35 4.44
C THR A 124 -7.85 -37.25 4.03
N ALA A 125 -6.60 -37.66 3.79
CA ALA A 125 -5.59 -36.88 3.08
C ALA A 125 -5.77 -37.11 1.57
N VAL A 126 -5.88 -36.03 0.80
CA VAL A 126 -5.86 -36.09 -0.67
C VAL A 126 -4.54 -35.51 -1.16
N VAL A 127 -3.75 -36.38 -1.78
CA VAL A 127 -2.59 -36.08 -2.63
C VAL A 127 -2.98 -36.45 -4.06
N VAL A 128 -2.89 -35.53 -5.01
CA VAL A 128 -2.78 -35.78 -6.47
C VAL A 128 -2.08 -34.53 -7.06
N SER A 129 -0.77 -34.56 -7.30
CA SER A 129 -0.02 -35.05 -8.49
C SER A 129 -0.12 -34.14 -9.73
N ASP A 130 1.03 -33.60 -10.12
CA ASP A 130 1.35 -32.92 -11.39
C ASP A 130 1.29 -33.88 -12.58
N GLU A 131 0.58 -33.54 -13.66
CA GLU A 131 0.88 -33.99 -15.02
C GLU A 131 0.57 -32.88 -16.06
N ASP A 132 1.67 -32.43 -16.67
CA ASP A 132 1.91 -31.87 -18.01
C ASP A 132 0.77 -32.03 -19.05
N ASP A 133 0.26 -30.92 -19.59
CA ASP A 133 -0.22 -30.87 -20.98
C ASP A 133 -0.11 -29.45 -21.57
N SER A 134 0.80 -29.33 -22.51
CA SER A 134 1.07 -28.16 -23.34
C SER A 134 -0.04 -27.94 -24.37
N VAL A 135 -0.81 -26.86 -24.22
CA VAL A 135 -1.66 -26.33 -25.31
C VAL A 135 -1.47 -24.82 -25.41
N ASP A 136 -0.83 -24.42 -26.51
CA ASP A 136 -0.80 -23.07 -27.06
C ASP A 136 -2.08 -22.84 -27.88
N PRO A 137 -2.84 -21.75 -27.62
CA PRO A 137 -3.62 -21.12 -28.66
C PRO A 137 -3.26 -19.63 -28.76
N GLU A 138 -2.44 -19.31 -29.77
CA GLU A 138 -2.53 -18.05 -30.49
C GLU A 138 -3.99 -17.73 -30.87
N GLU A 139 -4.29 -16.44 -30.91
CA GLU A 139 -5.36 -15.84 -31.71
C GLU A 139 -6.78 -15.80 -31.09
N ASN A 140 -6.97 -14.91 -30.09
CA ASN A 140 -8.12 -13.99 -30.12
C ASN A 140 -7.93 -12.81 -29.15
N LEU A 141 -7.44 -11.69 -29.67
CA LEU A 141 -7.51 -10.39 -29.01
C LEU A 141 -8.90 -9.78 -29.25
N PRO A 142 -9.77 -9.63 -28.24
CA PRO A 142 -10.78 -8.60 -28.31
C PRO A 142 -10.10 -7.24 -28.09
N GLU A 143 -10.22 -6.37 -29.10
CA GLU A 143 -9.98 -4.93 -29.00
C GLU A 143 -10.74 -4.34 -27.80
N GLN A 144 -10.09 -4.28 -26.63
CA GLN A 144 -10.59 -3.49 -25.52
C GLN A 144 -10.12 -2.05 -25.69
N LYS A 145 -10.93 -1.34 -26.48
CA LYS A 145 -11.44 0.01 -26.25
C LYS A 145 -10.78 0.72 -25.06
N GLU A 146 -10.02 1.74 -25.41
CA GLU A 146 -9.43 2.77 -24.54
C GLU A 146 -10.39 3.13 -23.39
N VAL A 147 -10.07 2.64 -22.20
CA VAL A 147 -10.64 3.19 -20.97
C VAL A 147 -9.81 4.44 -20.69
N GLU A 148 -10.46 5.59 -20.92
CA GLU A 148 -10.02 6.93 -20.56
C GLU A 148 -9.36 6.88 -19.19
N SER A 149 -8.03 6.98 -19.21
CA SER A 149 -7.21 7.07 -18.01
C SER A 149 -7.50 8.43 -17.42
N GLU A 150 -8.02 8.44 -16.20
CA GLU A 150 -8.16 9.62 -15.36
C GLU A 150 -6.92 10.50 -15.52
N SER A 151 -7.16 11.75 -15.94
CA SER A 151 -6.15 12.71 -16.30
C SER A 151 -5.24 13.01 -15.11
N LEU A 152 -4.14 12.25 -15.00
CA LEU A 152 -2.93 12.71 -14.34
C LEU A 152 -2.54 14.06 -14.95
N PRO A 153 -1.95 14.98 -14.17
CA PRO A 153 -1.45 16.23 -14.73
C PRO A 153 -0.53 15.89 -15.90
N GLU A 154 -0.88 16.35 -17.12
CA GLU A 154 -0.03 16.18 -18.30
C GLU A 154 1.33 16.81 -17.99
N LEU A 155 2.33 15.96 -17.73
CA LEU A 155 3.71 16.38 -17.55
C LEU A 155 4.21 16.87 -18.91
N ASP A 156 4.65 18.12 -18.97
CA ASP A 156 5.14 18.71 -20.21
C ASP A 156 6.62 18.37 -20.41
N PHE A 157 6.86 17.37 -21.26
CA PHE A 157 8.19 16.98 -21.71
C PHE A 157 8.63 17.69 -23.00
N SER A 158 7.82 18.62 -23.54
CA SER A 158 8.08 19.30 -24.81
C SER A 158 9.32 20.19 -24.75
N GLY A 159 9.64 20.72 -23.57
CA GLY A 159 10.85 21.51 -23.31
C GLY A 159 12.16 20.69 -23.24
N LEU A 160 12.08 19.36 -23.19
CA LEU A 160 13.24 18.48 -23.06
C LEU A 160 13.66 17.88 -24.40
N THR A 161 14.97 17.90 -24.65
CA THR A 161 15.58 17.12 -25.72
C THR A 161 15.60 15.63 -25.38
N TRP A 162 15.64 14.77 -26.39
CA TRP A 162 15.70 13.32 -26.20
C TRP A 162 16.88 12.86 -25.31
N VAL A 163 18.01 13.57 -25.37
CA VAL A 163 19.19 13.30 -24.54
C VAL A 163 18.91 13.63 -23.07
N GLN A 164 18.21 14.74 -22.79
CA GLN A 164 17.82 15.12 -21.43
C GLN A 164 16.81 14.15 -20.85
N ILE A 165 15.83 13.69 -21.64
CA ILE A 165 14.87 12.66 -21.22
C ILE A 165 15.59 11.37 -20.83
N LYS A 166 16.56 10.91 -21.64
CA LYS A 166 17.39 9.74 -21.29
C LYS A 166 18.20 9.94 -20.02
N LYS A 167 18.78 11.13 -19.83
CA LYS A 167 19.60 11.43 -18.65
C LYS A 167 18.73 11.50 -17.39
N LEU A 168 17.54 12.11 -17.47
CA LEU A 168 16.54 12.14 -16.41
C LEU A 168 16.08 10.72 -16.05
N ALA A 169 15.75 9.91 -17.04
CA ALA A 169 15.35 8.52 -16.83
C ALA A 169 16.47 7.66 -16.24
N SER A 170 17.71 7.84 -16.70
CA SER A 170 18.86 7.16 -16.12
C SER A 170 19.10 7.59 -14.67
N SER A 171 18.88 8.86 -14.31
CA SER A 171 18.96 9.31 -12.92
C SER A 171 17.83 8.75 -12.05
N MET A 172 16.68 8.43 -12.64
CA MET A 172 15.54 7.79 -11.97
C MET A 172 15.60 6.25 -11.99
N GLY A 173 16.69 5.65 -12.50
CA GLY A 173 16.87 4.20 -12.52
C GLY A 173 16.12 3.44 -13.62
N LEU A 174 15.60 4.14 -14.63
CA LEU A 174 14.92 3.52 -15.78
C LEU A 174 15.93 2.97 -16.81
N ASP A 175 15.62 1.79 -17.37
CA ASP A 175 16.39 1.24 -18.50
C ASP A 175 16.09 2.01 -19.80
N ILE A 176 17.09 2.74 -20.27
CA ILE A 176 17.05 3.60 -21.46
C ILE A 176 17.35 2.86 -22.78
N ASN A 177 17.92 1.65 -22.73
CA ASN A 177 18.52 1.01 -23.91
C ASN A 177 17.51 0.36 -24.85
N ARG A 178 16.26 0.17 -24.42
CA ARG A 178 15.20 -0.49 -25.22
C ARG A 178 13.91 0.31 -25.36
N ARG A 179 13.84 1.54 -24.85
CA ARG A 179 12.61 2.35 -24.82
C ARG A 179 12.65 3.50 -25.82
N LYS A 180 11.58 3.64 -26.60
CA LYS A 180 11.34 4.82 -27.46
C LYS A 180 10.84 5.98 -26.60
N ARG A 181 11.00 7.21 -27.11
CA ARG A 181 10.61 8.46 -26.42
C ARG A 181 9.25 8.41 -25.70
N PRO A 182 8.14 8.06 -26.36
CA PRO A 182 6.83 8.05 -25.69
C PRO A 182 6.73 7.02 -24.55
N HIS A 183 7.41 5.87 -24.66
CA HIS A 183 7.42 4.86 -23.59
C HIS A 183 8.25 5.30 -22.38
N LEU A 184 9.20 6.19 -22.60
CA LEU A 184 10.14 6.65 -21.61
C LEU A 184 9.54 7.86 -20.86
N GLU A 185 8.84 8.75 -21.57
CA GLU A 185 7.98 9.79 -20.99
C GLU A 185 6.88 9.18 -20.13
N LYS A 186 6.16 8.18 -20.66
CA LYS A 186 5.16 7.44 -19.86
C LYS A 186 5.76 6.80 -18.62
N ALA A 187 6.93 6.17 -18.74
CA ALA A 187 7.59 5.55 -17.59
C ALA A 187 8.06 6.56 -16.53
N LEU A 188 8.43 7.77 -16.94
CA LEU A 188 8.74 8.87 -16.03
C LEU A 188 7.48 9.34 -15.31
N SER A 189 6.35 9.48 -16.02
CA SER A 189 5.05 9.77 -15.41
C SER A 189 4.60 8.68 -14.45
N ASP A 190 4.76 7.40 -14.82
CA ASP A 190 4.37 6.24 -14.00
C ASP A 190 5.21 6.11 -12.71
N ILE A 191 6.46 6.58 -12.72
CA ILE A 191 7.33 6.65 -11.53
C ILE A 191 6.95 7.83 -10.62
N GLY A 192 6.09 8.74 -11.08
CA GLY A 192 5.64 9.90 -10.31
C GLY A 192 6.59 11.10 -10.40
N VAL A 193 7.36 11.21 -11.49
CA VAL A 193 8.18 12.40 -11.74
C VAL A 193 7.27 13.63 -11.83
N THR A 194 7.61 14.68 -11.09
CA THR A 194 6.83 15.91 -11.05
C THR A 194 7.37 16.97 -12.03
N GLN A 195 6.52 17.92 -12.44
CA GLN A 195 6.95 19.04 -13.29
C GLN A 195 8.06 19.86 -12.63
N ALA A 196 8.06 19.96 -11.30
CA ALA A 196 9.11 20.67 -10.55
C ALA A 196 10.48 19.99 -10.70
N GLU A 197 10.54 18.66 -10.74
CA GLU A 197 11.79 17.91 -10.95
C GLU A 197 12.30 18.05 -12.38
N ILE A 198 11.38 18.07 -13.36
CA ILE A 198 11.69 18.35 -14.76
C ILE A 198 12.29 19.77 -14.90
N ASP A 199 11.66 20.76 -14.28
CA ASP A 199 12.11 22.16 -14.32
C ASP A 199 13.44 22.36 -13.58
N GLN A 200 13.65 21.63 -12.47
CA GLN A 200 14.93 21.64 -11.76
C GLN A 200 16.05 21.03 -12.60
N PHE A 201 15.75 19.95 -13.33
CA PHE A 201 16.71 19.32 -14.24
C PHE A 201 17.08 20.23 -15.44
N LEU A 202 16.17 21.11 -15.86
CA LEU A 202 16.43 22.11 -16.91
C LEU A 202 17.27 23.30 -16.43
N LYS A 203 17.27 23.60 -15.12
CA LYS A 203 18.00 24.73 -14.52
C LYS A 203 19.44 24.40 -14.10
N GLY A 204 19.82 23.12 -14.06
CA GLY A 204 21.16 22.65 -13.69
C GLY A 204 22.00 22.23 -14.89
#